data_AF-A0A9E2H9E0-F1
#
_entry.id   AF-A0A9E2H9E0-F1
#
_cell.length_a   1.000
_cell.length_b   1.000
_cell.length_c   1.000
_cell.angle_alpha   90.00
_cell.angle_beta   90.00
_cell.angle_gamma   90.00
#
_symmetry.space_group_name_H-M   'P 1'
#
loop_
_entity.id
_entity.type
_entity.pdbx_description
1 polymer ?
#
loop_
_entity_poly.entity_id
_entity_poly.type
_entity_poly.pdbx_seq_one_letter_code
_entity_poly.pdbx_strand_id
1 'polypeptide(L)'
;MFKPRDNPDLDHFMSPLVRLAGESPIETDEILSKDIGELIDYVLEFRGDHFRGPHREGLLDRVGKAAKERPTWGLNLAEELIKRQEWKEDLWRTLLYAWPKMGFDAEGWNRLFDILSCKEVQKRHHNVVANILWDAAEMKGGLTKTILGRADDTAEALWNLVGDREPREASSDWLGNAINDTSGQLVLFWLHSISRYLEIGRYEADFLPDQYKERFSTIVAGSDLSCQLGRVVLASQILFLFALDRKWTVENALPLLDWNANKARAEQCWHGFIAWGDLRWEMLEYLKPYCLQAAEMFPAKPERTREHLMQHLANMAVSLPNPLDDNWLDHLIPFISSENDMRNWTWKFSYMLSQVSEDNRKGIWDRWLKAYCTRRADGIPIALGDVEAAGMIEWILELRPVFEQAVEVAASFPKVEFASRHFYRHLKEDGFSSNYAHPTATLFLHLLQGESHPLAPQNMHLCGEMIDLLKSLRNNGVEKNMLDELCNELAELGCNQAMGLWESLDESE
;
A
#
# COMPACT_ATOMS: atom_id res chain seq x y z
N MET A 1 3.08 60.96 0.89
CA MET A 1 2.35 60.56 2.12
C MET A 1 2.83 59.16 2.47
N PHE A 2 3.66 59.01 3.50
CA PHE A 2 4.18 57.70 3.92
C PHE A 2 3.10 56.97 4.72
N LYS A 3 2.68 55.79 4.28
CA LYS A 3 1.87 54.88 5.11
C LYS A 3 2.78 54.18 6.13
N PRO A 4 2.32 54.00 7.38
CA PRO A 4 3.08 53.24 8.38
C PRO A 4 3.24 51.78 7.94
N ARG A 5 4.32 51.13 8.38
CA ARG A 5 4.50 49.68 8.23
C ARG A 5 3.50 48.95 9.14
N ASP A 6 2.89 47.88 8.65
CA ASP A 6 1.90 47.08 9.41
C ASP A 6 2.50 46.42 10.67
N ASN A 7 3.81 46.15 10.69
CA ASN A 7 4.54 45.68 11.87
C ASN A 7 5.87 46.45 11.99
N PRO A 8 5.90 47.61 12.67
CA PRO A 8 7.09 48.43 12.79
C PRO A 8 8.17 47.83 13.71
N ASP A 9 7.82 46.78 14.47
CA ASP A 9 8.59 46.29 15.62
C ASP A 9 9.40 45.02 15.29
N LEU A 10 9.30 44.52 14.07
CA LEU A 10 9.94 43.29 13.61
C LEU A 10 10.95 43.60 12.50
N ASP A 11 12.24 43.37 12.77
CA ASP A 11 13.31 43.54 11.78
C ASP A 11 13.27 42.49 10.65
N HIS A 12 12.60 41.35 10.89
CA HIS A 12 12.30 40.34 9.90
C HIS A 12 10.91 39.73 10.16
N PHE A 13 10.06 39.71 9.12
CA PHE A 13 8.78 38.98 9.14
C PHE A 13 8.68 38.14 7.86
N MET A 14 8.45 36.83 8.01
CA MET A 14 8.05 35.98 6.89
C MET A 14 6.54 36.11 6.72
N SER A 15 6.12 36.79 5.65
CA SER A 15 4.74 36.66 5.16
C SER A 15 4.51 35.19 4.78
N PRO A 16 3.32 34.61 5.04
CA PRO A 16 2.97 33.32 4.47
C PRO A 16 3.22 33.39 2.96
N LEU A 17 3.96 32.44 2.42
CA LEU A 17 4.10 32.22 0.98
C LEU A 17 2.71 31.85 0.44
N VAL A 18 1.88 32.86 0.19
CA VAL A 18 0.77 32.73 -0.75
C VAL A 18 1.46 32.47 -2.08
N ARG A 19 1.32 31.25 -2.64
CA ARG A 19 1.52 31.07 -4.08
C ARG A 19 0.62 32.11 -4.74
N LEU A 20 1.20 33.17 -5.28
CA LEU A 20 0.48 34.09 -6.17
C LEU A 20 0.06 33.24 -7.38
N ALA A 21 -1.16 32.68 -7.35
CA ALA A 21 -1.78 32.17 -8.55
C ALA A 21 -1.77 33.33 -9.55
N GLY A 22 -1.08 33.16 -10.68
CA GLY A 22 -0.81 34.29 -11.56
C GLY A 22 -2.12 34.93 -12.02
N GLU A 23 -2.21 36.25 -11.97
CA GLU A 23 -3.40 36.95 -12.46
C GLU A 23 -3.54 36.77 -13.98
N SER A 24 -4.75 36.52 -14.46
CA SER A 24 -5.05 36.41 -15.89
C SER A 24 -5.40 37.79 -16.47
N PRO A 25 -5.00 38.10 -17.71
CA PRO A 25 -5.33 39.38 -18.34
C PRO A 25 -6.81 39.48 -18.74
N ILE A 26 -7.49 38.34 -18.90
CA ILE A 26 -8.91 38.23 -19.27
C ILE A 26 -9.60 37.15 -18.43
N GLU A 27 -10.90 37.33 -18.20
CA GLU A 27 -11.71 36.39 -17.42
C GLU A 27 -12.28 35.25 -18.28
N THR A 28 -12.75 34.20 -17.62
CA THR A 28 -13.24 32.97 -18.28
C THR A 28 -14.40 33.24 -19.25
N ASP A 29 -15.35 34.10 -18.86
CA ASP A 29 -16.48 34.49 -19.70
C ASP A 29 -16.04 35.25 -20.97
N GLU A 30 -14.98 36.06 -20.85
CA GLU A 30 -14.40 36.75 -22.01
C GLU A 30 -13.71 35.75 -22.94
N ILE A 31 -12.97 34.78 -22.41
CA ILE A 31 -12.37 33.69 -23.21
C ILE A 31 -13.43 32.92 -23.99
N LEU A 32 -14.55 32.60 -23.35
CA LEU A 32 -15.64 31.82 -23.94
C LEU A 32 -16.46 32.60 -24.99
N SER A 33 -16.32 33.92 -25.06
CA SER A 33 -17.05 34.78 -26.00
C SER A 33 -16.22 35.20 -27.21
N LYS A 34 -14.89 35.03 -27.18
CA LYS A 34 -14.00 35.32 -28.32
C LYS A 34 -14.14 34.26 -29.41
N ASP A 35 -13.87 34.66 -30.66
CA ASP A 35 -13.62 33.70 -31.72
C ASP A 35 -12.38 32.85 -31.38
N ILE A 36 -12.42 31.57 -31.72
CA ILE A 36 -11.35 30.63 -31.38
C ILE A 36 -10.04 31.04 -32.05
N GLY A 37 -10.10 31.53 -33.29
CA GLY A 37 -8.92 31.97 -34.01
C GLY A 37 -8.26 33.18 -33.38
N GLU A 38 -9.06 34.21 -33.07
CA GLU A 38 -8.58 35.41 -32.39
C GLU A 38 -8.01 35.08 -31.00
N LEU A 39 -8.64 34.16 -30.27
CA LEU A 39 -8.15 33.71 -28.97
C LEU A 39 -6.81 32.98 -29.10
N ILE A 40 -6.65 32.09 -30.09
CA ILE A 40 -5.39 31.39 -30.33
C ILE A 40 -4.26 32.40 -30.55
N ASP A 41 -4.48 33.36 -31.46
CA ASP A 41 -3.47 34.37 -31.78
C ASP A 41 -3.09 35.18 -30.53
N TYR A 42 -4.10 35.61 -29.75
CA TYR A 42 -3.90 36.30 -28.48
C TYR A 42 -3.08 35.47 -27.47
N VAL A 43 -3.46 34.20 -27.24
CA VAL A 43 -2.78 33.32 -26.27
C VAL A 43 -1.36 32.97 -26.73
N LEU A 44 -1.11 32.84 -28.03
CA LEU A 44 0.22 32.54 -28.57
C LEU A 44 1.17 33.73 -28.42
N GLU A 45 0.68 34.95 -28.65
CA GLU A 45 1.45 36.20 -28.54
C GLU A 45 1.67 36.66 -27.10
N PHE A 46 0.73 36.36 -26.19
CA PHE A 46 0.79 36.84 -24.81
C PHE A 46 1.95 36.24 -24.02
N ARG A 47 2.87 37.11 -23.56
CA ARG A 47 4.01 36.74 -22.71
C ARG A 47 3.81 37.08 -21.22
N GLY A 48 2.98 38.08 -20.91
CA GLY A 48 2.76 38.59 -19.56
C GLY A 48 3.92 39.43 -19.01
N ASP A 49 3.70 40.06 -17.84
CA ASP A 49 4.73 40.79 -17.09
C ASP A 49 5.08 39.98 -15.84
N HIS A 50 6.32 39.48 -15.72
CA HIS A 50 6.75 38.60 -14.63
C HIS A 50 6.79 39.25 -13.23
N PHE A 51 6.59 40.56 -13.10
CA PHE A 51 6.82 41.27 -11.83
C PHE A 51 5.57 41.88 -11.20
N ARG A 52 4.66 42.50 -11.96
CA ARG A 52 3.51 43.25 -11.41
C ARG A 52 2.21 43.22 -12.24
N GLY A 53 2.11 42.36 -13.24
CA GLY A 53 0.95 42.31 -14.13
C GLY A 53 0.50 40.90 -14.44
N PRO A 54 -0.52 40.74 -15.30
CA PRO A 54 -1.03 39.43 -15.64
C PRO A 54 0.04 38.52 -16.23
N HIS A 55 0.01 37.25 -15.84
CA HIS A 55 1.02 36.27 -16.19
C HIS A 55 0.46 35.24 -17.17
N ARG A 56 1.37 34.65 -17.96
CA ARG A 56 1.04 33.59 -18.91
C ARG A 56 0.37 32.37 -18.24
N GLU A 57 0.85 31.97 -17.07
CA GLU A 57 0.26 30.87 -16.29
C GLU A 57 -1.19 31.20 -15.87
N GLY A 58 -1.46 32.43 -15.43
CA GLY A 58 -2.82 32.89 -15.12
C GLY A 58 -3.77 32.83 -16.31
N LEU A 59 -3.31 33.25 -17.49
CA LEU A 59 -4.09 33.13 -18.72
C LEU A 59 -4.38 31.67 -19.07
N LEU A 60 -3.38 30.80 -19.02
CA LEU A 60 -3.53 29.37 -19.28
C LEU A 60 -4.49 28.71 -18.28
N ASP A 61 -4.41 29.05 -16.99
CA ASP A 61 -5.35 28.57 -15.97
C ASP A 61 -6.79 28.94 -16.31
N ARG A 62 -7.04 30.17 -16.80
CA ARG A 62 -8.37 30.57 -17.27
C ARG A 62 -8.82 29.83 -18.52
N VAL A 63 -7.92 29.58 -19.47
CA VAL A 63 -8.21 28.75 -20.66
C VAL A 63 -8.55 27.32 -20.25
N GLY A 64 -7.80 26.73 -19.34
CA GLY A 64 -8.07 25.40 -18.78
C GLY A 64 -9.40 25.36 -18.04
N LYS A 65 -9.73 26.41 -17.27
CA LYS A 65 -11.04 26.55 -16.62
C LYS A 65 -12.17 26.66 -17.65
N ALA A 66 -12.02 27.46 -18.70
CA ALA A 66 -12.99 27.57 -19.79
C ALA A 66 -13.24 26.22 -20.49
N ALA A 67 -12.16 25.47 -20.77
CA ALA A 67 -12.25 24.12 -21.33
C ALA A 67 -13.01 23.16 -20.40
N LYS A 68 -12.81 23.27 -19.08
CA LYS A 68 -13.57 22.51 -18.06
C LYS A 68 -15.05 22.86 -18.00
N GLU A 69 -15.38 24.15 -18.04
CA GLU A 69 -16.77 24.62 -17.99
C GLU A 69 -17.54 24.31 -19.28
N ARG A 70 -16.85 24.33 -20.44
CA ARG A 70 -17.45 24.01 -21.76
C ARG A 70 -16.56 23.02 -22.53
N PRO A 71 -16.71 21.70 -22.31
CA PRO A 71 -15.87 20.68 -22.93
C PRO A 71 -15.84 20.74 -24.46
N THR A 72 -16.99 20.93 -25.11
CA THR A 72 -17.10 21.07 -26.57
C THR A 72 -16.31 22.25 -27.11
N TRP A 73 -16.25 23.37 -26.37
CA TRP A 73 -15.43 24.53 -26.74
C TRP A 73 -13.94 24.19 -26.65
N GLY A 74 -13.53 23.46 -25.61
CA GLY A 74 -12.16 22.97 -25.48
C GLY A 74 -11.75 22.05 -26.64
N LEU A 75 -12.64 21.15 -27.08
CA LEU A 75 -12.41 20.30 -28.25
C LEU A 75 -12.27 21.12 -29.54
N ASN A 76 -13.14 22.11 -29.75
CA ASN A 76 -13.05 23.00 -30.92
C ASN A 76 -11.70 23.75 -30.96
N LEU A 77 -11.24 24.24 -29.80
CA LEU A 77 -9.95 24.94 -29.68
C LEU A 77 -8.78 24.01 -30.04
N ALA A 78 -8.78 22.78 -29.55
CA ALA A 78 -7.75 21.79 -29.88
C ALA A 78 -7.75 21.37 -31.35
N GLU A 79 -8.93 21.17 -31.95
CA GLU A 79 -9.06 20.89 -33.38
C GLU A 79 -8.53 22.04 -34.24
N GLU A 80 -8.78 23.28 -33.84
CA GLU A 80 -8.26 24.46 -34.54
C GLU A 80 -6.74 24.57 -34.40
N LEU A 81 -6.16 24.29 -33.22
CA LEU A 81 -4.71 24.21 -33.04
C LEU A 81 -4.07 23.15 -33.95
N ILE A 82 -4.71 21.97 -34.11
CA ILE A 82 -4.24 20.93 -35.05
C ILE A 82 -4.28 21.45 -36.49
N LYS A 83 -5.38 22.08 -36.92
CA LYS A 83 -5.52 22.63 -38.28
C LYS A 83 -4.45 23.68 -38.58
N ARG A 84 -4.13 24.53 -37.60
CA ARG A 84 -3.08 25.56 -37.71
C ARG A 84 -1.66 25.01 -37.54
N GLN A 85 -1.51 23.73 -37.16
CA GLN A 85 -0.23 23.11 -36.81
C GLN A 85 0.50 23.87 -35.67
N GLU A 86 -0.27 24.35 -34.70
CA GLU A 86 0.25 25.07 -33.55
C GLU A 86 0.45 24.11 -32.38
N TRP A 87 1.72 23.95 -31.96
CA TRP A 87 2.13 22.88 -31.04
C TRP A 87 2.76 23.40 -29.75
N LYS A 88 2.37 24.59 -29.31
CA LYS A 88 2.91 25.22 -28.10
C LYS A 88 2.59 24.37 -26.87
N GLU A 89 3.64 23.89 -26.19
CA GLU A 89 3.55 22.83 -25.20
C GLU A 89 2.64 23.17 -24.01
N ASP A 90 2.73 24.40 -23.52
CA ASP A 90 1.99 24.85 -22.34
C ASP A 90 0.47 24.95 -22.57
N LEU A 91 0.05 25.37 -23.76
CA LEU A 91 -1.35 25.41 -24.15
C LEU A 91 -1.93 24.00 -24.35
N TRP A 92 -1.21 23.13 -25.06
CA TRP A 92 -1.63 21.73 -25.22
C TRP A 92 -1.72 21.00 -23.89
N ARG A 93 -0.72 21.19 -23.01
CA ARG A 93 -0.75 20.67 -21.65
C ARG A 93 -1.99 21.14 -20.89
N THR A 94 -2.30 22.43 -20.97
CA THR A 94 -3.48 23.03 -20.33
C THR A 94 -4.78 22.37 -20.79
N LEU A 95 -4.94 22.15 -22.10
CA LEU A 95 -6.13 21.52 -22.67
C LEU A 95 -6.22 20.03 -22.30
N LEU A 96 -5.13 19.30 -22.45
CA LEU A 96 -5.10 17.86 -22.16
C LEU A 96 -5.33 17.56 -20.68
N TYR A 97 -4.85 18.41 -19.76
CA TYR A 97 -5.17 18.27 -18.32
C TYR A 97 -6.55 18.79 -17.92
N ALA A 98 -7.26 19.47 -18.82
CA ALA A 98 -8.63 19.90 -18.56
C ALA A 98 -9.60 18.72 -18.65
N TRP A 99 -9.40 17.83 -19.64
CA TRP A 99 -10.34 16.77 -20.03
C TRP A 99 -10.43 15.50 -19.17
N PRO A 100 -9.45 15.11 -18.32
CA PRO A 100 -9.60 13.94 -17.47
C PRO A 100 -10.81 14.13 -16.54
N LYS A 101 -11.65 13.09 -16.42
CA LYS A 101 -12.89 13.04 -15.61
C LYS A 101 -14.09 13.81 -16.16
N MET A 102 -14.05 14.26 -17.40
CA MET A 102 -15.23 14.83 -18.06
C MET A 102 -16.17 13.73 -18.57
N GLY A 103 -17.47 13.86 -18.26
CA GLY A 103 -18.52 13.01 -18.82
C GLY A 103 -18.87 13.40 -20.25
N PHE A 104 -18.00 13.09 -21.21
CA PHE A 104 -18.32 13.27 -22.63
C PHE A 104 -19.43 12.30 -23.06
N ASP A 105 -20.28 12.76 -23.97
CA ASP A 105 -21.15 11.87 -24.74
C ASP A 105 -20.36 11.14 -25.83
N ALA A 106 -21.02 10.28 -26.61
CA ALA A 106 -20.35 9.48 -27.63
C ALA A 106 -19.67 10.33 -28.72
N GLU A 107 -20.23 11.50 -29.07
CA GLU A 107 -19.63 12.40 -30.06
C GLU A 107 -18.37 13.08 -29.48
N GLY A 108 -18.47 13.60 -28.26
CA GLY A 108 -17.34 14.21 -27.55
C GLY A 108 -16.16 13.25 -27.39
N TRP A 109 -16.43 11.99 -27.03
CA TRP A 109 -15.40 10.96 -26.97
C TRP A 109 -14.75 10.70 -28.33
N ASN A 110 -15.55 10.59 -29.40
CA ASN A 110 -14.99 10.37 -30.73
C ASN A 110 -14.05 11.49 -31.17
N ARG A 111 -14.47 12.75 -30.94
CA ARG A 111 -13.66 13.93 -31.26
C ARG A 111 -12.39 14.00 -30.40
N LEU A 112 -12.49 13.68 -29.11
CA LEU A 112 -11.33 13.57 -28.25
C LEU A 112 -10.35 12.53 -28.79
N PHE A 113 -10.82 11.33 -29.16
CA PHE A 113 -9.94 10.30 -29.74
C PHE A 113 -9.35 10.71 -31.09
N ASP A 114 -10.03 11.52 -31.91
CA ASP A 114 -9.43 12.09 -33.12
C ASP A 114 -8.23 12.99 -32.78
N ILE A 115 -8.36 13.83 -31.74
CA ILE A 115 -7.28 14.67 -31.23
C ILE A 115 -6.14 13.82 -30.65
N LEU A 116 -6.45 12.84 -29.80
CA LEU A 116 -5.46 11.97 -29.16
C LEU A 116 -4.76 11.03 -30.14
N SER A 117 -5.38 10.73 -31.28
CA SER A 117 -4.79 9.95 -32.37
C SER A 117 -3.86 10.78 -33.27
N CYS A 118 -3.80 12.10 -33.09
CA CYS A 118 -2.90 12.96 -33.85
C CYS A 118 -1.43 12.67 -33.51
N LYS A 119 -0.62 12.34 -34.53
CA LYS A 119 0.79 11.96 -34.35
C LYS A 119 1.63 12.99 -33.61
N GLU A 120 1.45 14.29 -33.89
CA GLU A 120 2.20 15.35 -33.21
C GLU A 120 1.78 15.52 -31.75
N VAL A 121 0.49 15.34 -31.44
CA VAL A 121 -0.02 15.33 -30.06
C VAL A 121 0.59 14.16 -29.29
N GLN A 122 0.56 12.96 -29.87
CA GLN A 122 1.17 11.77 -29.27
C GLN A 122 2.67 11.95 -29.04
N LYS A 123 3.41 12.40 -30.06
CA LYS A 123 4.86 12.59 -29.98
C LYS A 123 5.29 13.54 -28.86
N ARG A 124 4.53 14.61 -28.63
CA ARG A 124 4.88 15.67 -27.67
C ARG A 124 4.28 15.45 -26.28
N HIS A 125 3.17 14.70 -26.19
CA HIS A 125 2.36 14.59 -24.99
C HIS A 125 1.94 13.15 -24.65
N HIS A 126 2.69 12.14 -25.11
CA HIS A 126 2.39 10.71 -24.92
C HIS A 126 2.03 10.35 -23.47
N ASN A 127 2.69 10.94 -22.48
CA ASN A 127 2.41 10.73 -21.05
C ASN A 127 1.04 11.25 -20.63
N VAL A 128 0.63 12.43 -21.12
CA VAL A 128 -0.69 12.97 -20.80
C VAL A 128 -1.78 12.19 -21.54
N VAL A 129 -1.53 11.79 -22.79
CA VAL A 129 -2.48 10.96 -23.55
C VAL A 129 -2.68 9.59 -22.87
N ALA A 130 -1.61 8.92 -22.42
CA ALA A 130 -1.71 7.65 -21.70
C ALA A 130 -2.44 7.78 -20.36
N ASN A 131 -2.23 8.89 -19.63
CA ASN A 131 -3.00 9.15 -18.41
C ASN A 131 -4.49 9.36 -18.71
N ILE A 132 -4.86 10.10 -19.77
CA ILE A 132 -6.27 10.26 -20.18
C ILE A 132 -6.90 8.90 -20.51
N LEU A 133 -6.18 8.03 -21.24
CA LEU A 133 -6.64 6.68 -21.55
C LEU A 133 -6.92 5.88 -20.28
N TRP A 134 -5.96 5.85 -19.35
CA TRP A 134 -6.10 5.14 -18.08
C TRP A 134 -7.27 5.67 -17.24
N ASP A 135 -7.36 6.98 -17.02
CA ASP A 135 -8.45 7.62 -16.29
C ASP A 135 -9.82 7.29 -16.90
N ALA A 136 -9.92 7.27 -18.24
CA ALA A 136 -11.16 6.95 -18.94
C ALA A 136 -11.59 5.49 -18.73
N ALA A 137 -10.65 4.54 -18.69
CA ALA A 137 -10.95 3.14 -18.42
C ALA A 137 -11.30 2.87 -16.94
N GLU A 138 -10.71 3.64 -16.02
CA GLU A 138 -11.01 3.54 -14.59
C GLU A 138 -12.41 4.10 -14.26
N MET A 139 -12.86 5.16 -14.94
CA MET A 139 -14.15 5.79 -14.70
C MET A 139 -15.35 4.83 -14.91
N LYS A 140 -16.22 4.70 -13.90
CA LYS A 140 -17.46 3.91 -14.01
C LYS A 140 -18.36 4.47 -15.12
N GLY A 141 -18.69 3.64 -16.09
CA GLY A 141 -19.50 4.03 -17.26
C GLY A 141 -18.76 4.93 -18.26
N GLY A 142 -17.45 5.13 -18.12
CA GLY A 142 -16.67 6.09 -18.89
C GLY A 142 -16.49 5.74 -20.37
N LEU A 143 -16.33 4.46 -20.70
CA LEU A 143 -16.09 4.02 -22.08
C LEU A 143 -17.13 2.99 -22.53
N THR A 144 -17.89 3.32 -23.59
CA THR A 144 -18.79 2.37 -24.26
C THR A 144 -17.99 1.40 -25.16
N LYS A 145 -18.62 0.30 -25.60
CA LYS A 145 -17.96 -0.73 -26.43
C LYS A 145 -17.28 -0.18 -27.69
N THR A 146 -17.90 0.77 -28.38
CA THR A 146 -17.36 1.39 -29.60
C THR A 146 -16.17 2.29 -29.32
N ILE A 147 -16.22 3.00 -28.19
CA ILE A 147 -15.16 3.93 -27.78
C ILE A 147 -13.93 3.14 -27.28
N LEU A 148 -14.13 2.03 -26.57
CA LEU A 148 -13.04 1.17 -26.09
C LEU A 148 -12.14 0.64 -27.23
N GLY A 149 -12.71 0.33 -28.41
CA GLY A 149 -11.91 -0.09 -29.56
C GLY A 149 -10.95 1.01 -30.03
N ARG A 150 -11.46 2.25 -30.19
CA ARG A 150 -10.63 3.40 -30.57
C ARG A 150 -9.57 3.75 -29.53
N ALA A 151 -9.92 3.59 -28.25
CA ALA A 151 -8.98 3.79 -27.16
C ALA A 151 -7.84 2.76 -27.21
N ASP A 152 -8.14 1.50 -27.53
CA ASP A 152 -7.13 0.45 -27.71
C ASP A 152 -6.22 0.74 -28.91
N ASP A 153 -6.76 1.17 -30.05
CA ASP A 153 -5.96 1.58 -31.22
C ASP A 153 -5.02 2.76 -30.88
N THR A 154 -5.52 3.74 -30.12
CA THR A 154 -4.72 4.89 -29.66
C THR A 154 -3.60 4.43 -28.71
N ALA A 155 -3.92 3.52 -27.79
CA ALA A 155 -2.97 2.95 -26.85
C ALA A 155 -1.86 2.15 -27.56
N GLU A 156 -2.21 1.38 -28.58
CA GLU A 156 -1.25 0.62 -29.37
C GLU A 156 -0.32 1.53 -30.19
N ALA A 157 -0.86 2.60 -30.78
CA ALA A 157 -0.05 3.61 -31.46
C ALA A 157 0.96 4.27 -30.49
N LEU A 158 0.54 4.59 -29.26
CA LEU A 158 1.43 5.15 -28.24
C LEU A 158 2.48 4.14 -27.77
N TRP A 159 2.13 2.87 -27.59
CA TRP A 159 3.08 1.83 -27.21
C TRP A 159 4.21 1.73 -28.22
N ASN A 160 3.86 1.68 -29.51
CA ASN A 160 4.84 1.63 -30.61
C ASN A 160 5.69 2.90 -30.71
N LEU A 161 5.14 4.06 -30.33
CA LEU A 161 5.87 5.33 -30.29
C LEU A 161 6.94 5.37 -29.19
N VAL A 162 6.65 4.79 -28.01
CA VAL A 162 7.58 4.77 -26.86
C VAL A 162 8.40 3.48 -26.76
N GLY A 163 8.33 2.61 -27.76
CA GLY A 163 9.11 1.38 -27.84
C GLY A 163 10.62 1.60 -27.94
N ASP A 164 11.40 0.53 -27.79
CA ASP A 164 12.86 0.48 -28.01
C ASP A 164 13.68 1.49 -27.19
N ARG A 165 13.18 1.88 -26.01
CA ARG A 165 13.90 2.73 -25.06
C ARG A 165 14.94 1.91 -24.29
N GLU A 166 16.13 2.49 -24.13
CA GLU A 166 17.23 1.89 -23.37
C GLU A 166 16.78 1.43 -21.97
N PRO A 167 17.02 0.17 -21.59
CA PRO A 167 16.59 -0.36 -20.31
C PRO A 167 17.24 0.40 -19.15
N ARG A 168 16.50 0.53 -18.06
CA ARG A 168 17.03 1.05 -16.81
C ARG A 168 17.72 -0.07 -16.05
N GLU A 169 18.92 0.21 -15.55
CA GLU A 169 19.71 -0.76 -14.77
C GLU A 169 19.16 -0.94 -13.35
N ALA A 170 18.87 0.17 -12.67
CA ALA A 170 18.42 0.17 -11.28
C ALA A 170 17.42 1.30 -11.00
N SER A 171 16.56 1.07 -10.00
CA SER A 171 15.69 2.08 -9.43
C SER A 171 15.33 1.69 -7.99
N SER A 172 15.22 2.68 -7.12
CA SER A 172 14.69 2.51 -5.77
C SER A 172 13.16 2.52 -5.70
N ASP A 173 12.48 2.92 -6.78
CA ASP A 173 11.02 3.03 -6.84
C ASP A 173 10.49 2.58 -8.21
N TRP A 174 10.58 1.30 -8.51
CA TRP A 174 10.17 0.75 -9.81
C TRP A 174 8.69 0.99 -10.11
N LEU A 175 7.83 0.84 -9.12
CA LEU A 175 6.39 1.03 -9.29
C LEU A 175 6.05 2.50 -9.53
N GLY A 176 6.58 3.43 -8.73
CA GLY A 176 6.36 4.85 -8.94
C GLY A 176 6.85 5.32 -10.31
N ASN A 177 7.98 4.80 -10.79
CA ASN A 177 8.42 5.07 -12.17
C ASN A 177 7.45 4.50 -13.21
N ALA A 178 6.94 3.28 -13.02
CA ALA A 178 6.05 2.64 -13.97
C ALA A 178 4.71 3.38 -14.11
N ILE A 179 4.06 3.74 -12.99
CA ILE A 179 2.73 4.38 -13.01
C ILE A 179 2.78 5.86 -13.45
N ASN A 180 3.95 6.48 -13.41
CA ASN A 180 4.20 7.83 -13.92
C ASN A 180 4.80 7.85 -15.33
N ASP A 181 5.09 6.68 -15.92
CA ASP A 181 5.56 6.54 -17.30
C ASP A 181 4.43 6.06 -18.21
N THR A 182 4.50 6.48 -19.48
CA THR A 182 3.54 6.11 -20.52
C THR A 182 3.37 4.60 -20.62
N SER A 183 4.44 3.81 -20.57
CA SER A 183 4.34 2.37 -20.74
C SER A 183 3.55 1.70 -19.61
N GLY A 184 3.79 2.09 -18.36
CA GLY A 184 3.02 1.53 -17.24
C GLY A 184 1.56 1.99 -17.26
N GLN A 185 1.29 3.25 -17.61
CA GLN A 185 -0.07 3.77 -17.77
C GLN A 185 -0.86 3.05 -18.88
N LEU A 186 -0.22 2.71 -20.00
CA LEU A 186 -0.85 1.92 -21.05
C LEU A 186 -1.20 0.50 -20.59
N VAL A 187 -0.34 -0.13 -19.78
CA VAL A 187 -0.65 -1.44 -19.19
C VAL A 187 -1.82 -1.35 -18.21
N LEU A 188 -1.86 -0.32 -17.36
CA LEU A 188 -3.00 -0.07 -16.48
C LEU A 188 -4.28 0.14 -17.28
N PHE A 189 -4.24 0.96 -18.34
CA PHE A 189 -5.35 1.15 -19.26
C PHE A 189 -5.86 -0.19 -19.83
N TRP A 190 -4.98 -1.08 -20.30
CA TRP A 190 -5.40 -2.38 -20.84
C TRP A 190 -6.01 -3.29 -19.77
N LEU A 191 -5.45 -3.33 -18.57
CA LEU A 191 -6.01 -4.12 -17.45
C LEU A 191 -7.41 -3.62 -17.06
N HIS A 192 -7.60 -2.31 -16.94
CA HIS A 192 -8.92 -1.72 -16.70
C HIS A 192 -9.88 -1.95 -17.87
N SER A 193 -9.41 -1.89 -19.12
CA SER A 193 -10.23 -2.16 -20.30
C SER A 193 -10.75 -3.58 -20.32
N ILE A 194 -9.93 -4.57 -19.93
CA ILE A 194 -10.38 -5.96 -19.78
C ILE A 194 -11.49 -6.07 -18.72
N SER A 195 -11.30 -5.46 -17.55
CA SER A 195 -12.32 -5.42 -16.49
C SER A 195 -13.64 -4.85 -17.00
N ARG A 196 -13.60 -3.75 -17.76
CA ARG A 196 -14.78 -3.15 -18.41
C ARG A 196 -15.41 -4.07 -19.43
N TYR A 197 -14.62 -4.77 -20.24
CA TYR A 197 -15.15 -5.71 -21.22
C TYR A 197 -15.86 -6.91 -20.58
N LEU A 198 -15.43 -7.35 -19.40
CA LEU A 198 -16.13 -8.36 -18.60
C LEU A 198 -17.45 -7.81 -18.06
N GLU A 199 -17.45 -6.61 -17.47
CA GLU A 199 -18.67 -5.96 -16.95
C GLU A 199 -19.78 -5.81 -18.00
N ILE A 200 -19.43 -5.50 -19.26
CA ILE A 200 -20.40 -5.35 -20.35
C ILE A 200 -20.69 -6.65 -21.12
N GLY A 201 -20.16 -7.79 -20.67
CA GLY A 201 -20.38 -9.10 -21.28
C GLY A 201 -19.76 -9.28 -22.67
N ARG A 202 -18.70 -8.53 -23.02
CA ARG A 202 -17.98 -8.70 -24.29
C ARG A 202 -17.05 -9.91 -24.25
N TYR A 203 -16.46 -10.19 -23.09
CA TYR A 203 -15.63 -11.37 -22.86
C TYR A 203 -16.27 -12.26 -21.81
N GLU A 204 -16.01 -13.56 -21.93
CA GLU A 204 -16.32 -14.51 -20.88
C GLU A 204 -15.35 -14.31 -19.71
N ALA A 205 -15.85 -14.49 -18.49
CA ALA A 205 -14.97 -14.68 -17.34
C ALA A 205 -14.09 -15.93 -17.59
N ASP A 206 -12.94 -16.00 -16.93
CA ASP A 206 -12.02 -17.16 -16.94
C ASP A 206 -11.07 -17.31 -18.15
N PHE A 207 -11.03 -16.35 -19.09
CA PHE A 207 -10.00 -16.32 -20.12
C PHE A 207 -9.48 -14.90 -20.44
N LEU A 208 -8.15 -14.79 -20.60
CA LEU A 208 -7.51 -13.58 -21.09
C LEU A 208 -7.60 -13.54 -22.63
N PRO A 209 -8.32 -12.58 -23.24
CA PRO A 209 -8.51 -12.56 -24.69
C PRO A 209 -7.18 -12.55 -25.45
N ASP A 210 -7.11 -13.26 -26.59
CA ASP A 210 -5.87 -13.52 -27.33
C ASP A 210 -5.06 -12.25 -27.63
N GLN A 211 -5.73 -11.16 -28.01
CA GLN A 211 -5.08 -9.87 -28.26
C GLN A 211 -4.31 -9.32 -27.04
N TYR A 212 -4.89 -9.45 -25.83
CA TYR A 212 -4.25 -9.01 -24.59
C TYR A 212 -3.19 -10.00 -24.14
N LYS A 213 -3.42 -11.29 -24.38
CA LYS A 213 -2.47 -12.35 -24.09
C LYS A 213 -1.17 -12.20 -24.87
N GLU A 214 -1.26 -12.00 -26.19
CA GLU A 214 -0.10 -11.74 -27.06
C GLU A 214 0.66 -10.47 -26.63
N ARG A 215 -0.09 -9.39 -26.36
CA ARG A 215 0.46 -8.11 -25.89
C ARG A 215 1.20 -8.26 -24.57
N PHE A 216 0.59 -8.88 -23.55
CA PHE A 216 1.22 -9.07 -22.25
C PHE A 216 2.39 -10.06 -22.32
N SER A 217 2.31 -11.11 -23.13
CA SER A 217 3.44 -12.02 -23.37
C SER A 217 4.63 -11.29 -24.02
N THR A 218 4.38 -10.34 -24.93
CA THR A 218 5.43 -9.48 -25.50
C THR A 218 6.12 -8.63 -24.43
N ILE A 219 5.34 -8.02 -23.52
CA ILE A 219 5.86 -7.23 -22.38
C ILE A 219 6.68 -8.10 -21.43
N VAL A 220 6.20 -9.30 -21.14
CA VAL A 220 6.89 -10.29 -20.28
C VAL A 220 8.26 -10.67 -20.88
N ALA A 221 8.32 -10.87 -22.20
CA ALA A 221 9.53 -11.32 -22.89
C ALA A 221 10.53 -10.21 -23.22
N GLY A 222 10.06 -8.98 -23.48
CA GLY A 222 10.88 -7.88 -23.99
C GLY A 222 11.95 -7.38 -23.01
N SER A 223 12.98 -6.70 -23.52
CA SER A 223 14.13 -6.24 -22.71
C SER A 223 14.22 -4.72 -22.57
N ASP A 224 13.53 -3.95 -23.40
CA ASP A 224 13.53 -2.48 -23.36
C ASP A 224 12.86 -1.93 -22.08
N LEU A 225 13.03 -0.62 -21.83
CA LEU A 225 12.47 0.06 -20.67
C LEU A 225 10.94 -0.02 -20.62
N SER A 226 10.26 0.06 -21.76
CA SER A 226 8.80 -0.01 -21.82
C SER A 226 8.30 -1.37 -21.32
N CYS A 227 8.98 -2.45 -21.70
CA CYS A 227 8.73 -3.80 -21.20
C CYS A 227 9.11 -3.95 -19.72
N GLN A 228 10.20 -3.33 -19.24
CA GLN A 228 10.54 -3.32 -17.81
C GLN A 228 9.41 -2.70 -16.98
N LEU A 229 8.96 -1.49 -17.34
CA LEU A 229 7.90 -0.79 -16.59
C LEU A 229 6.55 -1.51 -16.73
N GLY A 230 6.26 -2.06 -17.91
CA GLY A 230 5.05 -2.86 -18.12
C GLY A 230 5.01 -4.11 -17.23
N ARG A 231 6.13 -4.82 -17.06
CA ARG A 231 6.21 -5.97 -16.13
C ARG A 231 5.97 -5.59 -14.68
N VAL A 232 6.46 -4.43 -14.24
CA VAL A 232 6.21 -3.95 -12.87
C VAL A 232 4.71 -3.80 -12.63
N VAL A 233 3.97 -3.25 -13.60
CA VAL A 233 2.51 -3.12 -13.52
C VAL A 233 1.82 -4.49 -13.59
N LEU A 234 2.22 -5.39 -14.49
CA LEU A 234 1.66 -6.74 -14.55
C LEU A 234 1.88 -7.50 -13.23
N ALA A 235 3.07 -7.36 -12.65
CA ALA A 235 3.41 -7.97 -11.35
C ALA A 235 2.57 -7.39 -10.21
N SER A 236 2.26 -6.10 -10.25
CA SER A 236 1.39 -5.46 -9.25
C SER A 236 -0.08 -5.90 -9.35
N GLN A 237 -0.46 -6.55 -10.46
CA GLN A 237 -1.84 -6.96 -10.76
C GLN A 237 -1.97 -8.49 -10.94
N ILE A 238 -1.01 -9.27 -10.41
CA ILE A 238 -1.01 -10.74 -10.54
C ILE A 238 -2.32 -11.35 -10.04
N LEU A 239 -2.90 -10.85 -8.94
CA LEU A 239 -4.15 -11.40 -8.43
C LEU A 239 -5.30 -11.28 -9.45
N PHE A 240 -5.44 -10.11 -10.08
CA PHE A 240 -6.43 -9.89 -11.13
C PHE A 240 -6.19 -10.83 -12.32
N LEU A 241 -4.94 -10.92 -12.78
CA LEU A 241 -4.55 -11.82 -13.87
C LEU A 241 -4.84 -13.28 -13.53
N PHE A 242 -4.56 -13.72 -12.29
CA PHE A 242 -4.80 -15.08 -11.83
C PHE A 242 -6.30 -15.41 -11.78
N ALA A 243 -7.12 -14.45 -11.33
CA ALA A 243 -8.57 -14.58 -11.32
C ALA A 243 -9.15 -14.63 -12.74
N LEU A 244 -8.50 -13.98 -13.71
CA LEU A 244 -8.93 -13.92 -15.09
C LEU A 244 -8.47 -15.11 -15.94
N ASP A 245 -7.17 -15.46 -15.93
CA ASP A 245 -6.59 -16.60 -16.65
C ASP A 245 -5.49 -17.22 -15.78
N ARG A 246 -5.90 -18.19 -14.96
CA ARG A 246 -5.02 -18.91 -14.04
C ARG A 246 -3.84 -19.53 -14.77
N LYS A 247 -4.08 -20.17 -15.92
CA LYS A 247 -3.06 -20.90 -16.66
C LYS A 247 -1.98 -19.94 -17.16
N TRP A 248 -2.39 -18.88 -17.86
CA TRP A 248 -1.43 -17.91 -18.37
C TRP A 248 -0.64 -17.23 -17.25
N THR A 249 -1.30 -16.91 -16.13
CA THR A 249 -0.65 -16.24 -15.00
C THR A 249 0.43 -17.12 -14.36
N VAL A 250 0.14 -18.41 -14.15
CA VAL A 250 1.13 -19.37 -13.62
C VAL A 250 2.28 -19.57 -14.60
N GLU A 251 2.02 -19.62 -15.91
CA GLU A 251 3.03 -19.86 -16.93
C GLU A 251 3.89 -18.63 -17.27
N ASN A 252 3.38 -17.40 -17.09
CA ASN A 252 4.01 -16.19 -17.62
C ASN A 252 4.23 -15.08 -16.58
N ALA A 253 3.26 -14.84 -15.69
CA ALA A 253 3.32 -13.71 -14.75
C ALA A 253 4.01 -14.07 -13.43
N LEU A 254 3.70 -15.22 -12.82
CA LEU A 254 4.38 -15.67 -11.59
C LEU A 254 5.90 -15.87 -11.78
N PRO A 255 6.40 -16.41 -12.91
CA PRO A 255 7.84 -16.53 -13.14
C PRO A 255 8.58 -15.19 -13.20
N LEU A 256 7.88 -14.06 -13.31
CA LEU A 256 8.49 -12.73 -13.19
C LEU A 256 9.08 -12.48 -11.79
N LEU A 257 8.57 -13.19 -10.77
CA LEU A 257 9.02 -13.10 -9.37
C LEU A 257 10.22 -14.01 -9.07
N ASP A 258 10.71 -14.77 -10.05
CA ASP A 258 11.79 -15.74 -9.85
C ASP A 258 13.17 -15.06 -9.82
N TRP A 259 13.74 -14.96 -8.63
CA TRP A 259 15.08 -14.41 -8.41
C TRP A 259 16.19 -15.27 -9.03
N ASN A 260 15.97 -16.58 -9.11
CA ASN A 260 16.95 -17.51 -9.70
C ASN A 260 16.95 -17.43 -11.23
N ALA A 261 15.80 -17.13 -11.84
CA ALA A 261 15.72 -16.94 -13.29
C ALA A 261 16.34 -15.61 -13.73
N ASN A 262 16.00 -14.50 -13.07
CA ASN A 262 16.55 -13.18 -13.40
C ASN A 262 16.41 -12.19 -12.22
N LYS A 263 17.50 -11.93 -11.50
CA LYS A 263 17.51 -11.05 -10.31
C LYS A 263 17.01 -9.63 -10.57
N ALA A 264 17.43 -9.00 -11.67
CA ALA A 264 17.04 -7.61 -11.97
C ALA A 264 15.54 -7.52 -12.28
N ARG A 265 15.01 -8.48 -13.05
CA ARG A 265 13.58 -8.59 -13.35
C ARG A 265 12.77 -8.91 -12.09
N ALA A 266 13.23 -9.85 -11.28
CA ALA A 266 12.57 -10.21 -10.04
C ALA A 266 12.48 -9.01 -9.11
N GLU A 267 13.55 -8.25 -8.93
CA GLU A 267 13.54 -7.01 -8.14
C GLU A 267 12.48 -6.01 -8.60
N GLN A 268 12.42 -5.75 -9.91
CA GLN A 268 11.42 -4.88 -10.52
C GLN A 268 9.99 -5.36 -10.20
N CYS A 269 9.73 -6.64 -10.44
CA CYS A 269 8.40 -7.22 -10.34
C CYS A 269 7.94 -7.38 -8.89
N TRP A 270 8.85 -7.77 -8.00
CA TRP A 270 8.62 -7.81 -6.56
C TRP A 270 8.27 -6.43 -6.01
N HIS A 271 8.91 -5.36 -6.47
CA HIS A 271 8.55 -3.99 -6.05
C HIS A 271 7.11 -3.62 -6.43
N GLY A 272 6.62 -4.07 -7.59
CA GLY A 272 5.22 -3.91 -7.99
C GLY A 272 4.29 -4.78 -7.14
N PHE A 273 4.61 -6.06 -7.01
CA PHE A 273 3.79 -7.06 -6.31
C PHE A 273 3.60 -6.74 -4.83
N ILE A 274 4.65 -6.41 -4.08
CA ILE A 274 4.49 -6.15 -2.64
C ILE A 274 3.77 -4.83 -2.34
N ALA A 275 3.84 -3.87 -3.28
CA ALA A 275 3.27 -2.55 -3.06
C ALA A 275 1.76 -2.53 -3.32
N TRP A 276 1.29 -3.12 -4.43
CA TRP A 276 -0.13 -3.09 -4.83
C TRP A 276 -0.75 -4.46 -5.05
N GLY A 277 0.04 -5.54 -5.02
CA GLY A 277 -0.48 -6.89 -5.14
C GLY A 277 -1.19 -7.34 -3.87
N ASP A 278 -1.96 -8.41 -4.01
CA ASP A 278 -2.68 -9.07 -2.92
C ASP A 278 -2.65 -10.58 -3.15
N LEU A 279 -2.99 -11.34 -2.10
CA LEU A 279 -2.90 -12.80 -2.07
C LEU A 279 -4.30 -13.41 -2.09
N ARG A 280 -4.46 -14.48 -2.87
CA ARG A 280 -5.61 -15.39 -2.75
C ARG A 280 -5.15 -16.80 -2.42
N TRP A 281 -5.97 -17.51 -1.65
CA TRP A 281 -5.62 -18.84 -1.11
C TRP A 281 -5.25 -19.85 -2.21
N GLU A 282 -5.87 -19.75 -3.40
CA GLU A 282 -5.59 -20.60 -4.56
C GLU A 282 -4.19 -20.39 -5.18
N MET A 283 -3.54 -19.27 -4.86
CA MET A 283 -2.24 -18.88 -5.40
C MET A 283 -1.07 -19.24 -4.48
N LEU A 284 -1.34 -19.48 -3.20
CA LEU A 284 -0.30 -19.53 -2.16
C LEU A 284 0.73 -20.63 -2.44
N GLU A 285 0.28 -21.81 -2.88
CA GLU A 285 1.19 -22.92 -3.23
C GLU A 285 2.13 -22.57 -4.38
N TYR A 286 1.70 -21.76 -5.34
CA TYR A 286 2.57 -21.29 -6.42
C TYR A 286 3.55 -20.21 -5.96
N LEU A 287 3.17 -19.40 -4.96
CA LEU A 287 3.98 -18.29 -4.47
C LEU A 287 5.03 -18.70 -3.45
N LYS A 288 4.83 -19.81 -2.72
CA LYS A 288 5.77 -20.34 -1.71
C LYS A 288 7.25 -20.26 -2.14
N PRO A 289 7.66 -20.84 -3.29
CA PRO A 289 9.07 -20.82 -3.70
C PRO A 289 9.60 -19.41 -3.95
N TYR A 290 8.80 -18.52 -4.55
CA TYR A 290 9.22 -17.15 -4.83
C TYR A 290 9.33 -16.32 -3.55
N CYS A 291 8.42 -16.52 -2.59
CA CYS A 291 8.47 -15.86 -1.28
C CYS A 291 9.73 -16.22 -0.49
N LEU A 292 10.17 -17.49 -0.52
CA LEU A 292 11.41 -17.92 0.13
C LEU A 292 12.63 -17.25 -0.51
N GLN A 293 12.68 -17.19 -1.85
CA GLN A 293 13.74 -16.48 -2.56
C GLN A 293 13.74 -14.98 -2.21
N ALA A 294 12.56 -14.35 -2.11
CA ALA A 294 12.43 -12.95 -1.74
C ALA A 294 12.93 -12.70 -0.32
N ALA A 295 12.59 -13.56 0.64
CA ALA A 295 13.08 -13.44 2.02
C ALA A 295 14.62 -13.43 2.09
N GLU A 296 15.30 -14.22 1.26
CA GLU A 296 16.77 -14.22 1.18
C GLU A 296 17.35 -12.94 0.53
N MET A 297 16.67 -12.38 -0.47
CA MET A 297 17.20 -11.28 -1.29
C MET A 297 16.89 -9.88 -0.74
N PHE A 298 15.82 -9.74 0.03
CA PHE A 298 15.33 -8.45 0.54
C PHE A 298 16.08 -7.82 1.72
N PRO A 299 16.87 -8.52 2.56
CA PRO A 299 17.61 -7.87 3.65
C PRO A 299 18.53 -6.72 3.19
N ALA A 300 18.98 -6.73 1.94
CA ALA A 300 19.78 -5.65 1.33
C ALA A 300 18.95 -4.49 0.74
N LYS A 301 17.61 -4.49 0.90
CA LYS A 301 16.69 -3.53 0.28
C LYS A 301 16.21 -2.47 1.27
N PRO A 302 15.67 -1.33 0.79
CA PRO A 302 15.16 -0.27 1.66
C PRO A 302 14.12 -0.78 2.66
N GLU A 303 14.10 -0.19 3.85
CA GLU A 303 13.24 -0.61 4.96
C GLU A 303 11.76 -0.70 4.58
N ARG A 304 11.22 0.32 3.89
CA ARG A 304 9.82 0.33 3.42
C ARG A 304 9.48 -0.86 2.52
N THR A 305 10.43 -1.27 1.67
CA THR A 305 10.27 -2.42 0.77
C THR A 305 10.25 -3.73 1.57
N ARG A 306 11.10 -3.84 2.60
CA ARG A 306 11.12 -5.00 3.51
C ARG A 306 9.85 -5.08 4.35
N GLU A 307 9.34 -3.95 4.85
CA GLU A 307 8.08 -3.87 5.60
C GLU A 307 6.92 -4.46 4.80
N HIS A 308 6.72 -4.03 3.55
CA HIS A 308 5.67 -4.58 2.69
C HIS A 308 5.86 -6.09 2.47
N LEU A 309 7.10 -6.57 2.26
CA LEU A 309 7.35 -8.01 2.15
C LEU A 309 6.93 -8.75 3.43
N MET A 310 7.32 -8.27 4.62
CA MET A 310 6.91 -8.89 5.89
C MET A 310 5.40 -8.96 6.02
N GLN A 311 4.69 -7.93 5.56
CA GLN A 311 3.24 -7.92 5.59
C GLN A 311 2.62 -9.01 4.70
N HIS A 312 3.18 -9.21 3.50
CA HIS A 312 2.75 -10.26 2.57
C HIS A 312 3.04 -11.67 3.11
N LEU A 313 4.24 -11.88 3.66
CA LEU A 313 4.62 -13.16 4.22
C LEU A 313 3.70 -13.53 5.41
N ALA A 314 3.38 -12.56 6.27
CA ALA A 314 2.52 -12.80 7.43
C ALA A 314 1.08 -13.13 7.02
N ASN A 315 0.54 -12.41 6.03
CA ASN A 315 -0.75 -12.72 5.43
C ASN A 315 -0.77 -14.15 4.84
N MET A 316 0.31 -14.53 4.15
CA MET A 316 0.48 -15.87 3.60
C MET A 316 0.50 -16.95 4.70
N ALA A 317 1.20 -16.74 5.80
CA ALA A 317 1.27 -17.71 6.90
C ALA A 317 -0.10 -18.00 7.53
N VAL A 318 -0.92 -16.96 7.76
CA VAL A 318 -2.29 -17.11 8.29
C VAL A 318 -3.22 -17.78 7.27
N SER A 319 -3.02 -17.50 5.98
CA SER A 319 -3.90 -17.97 4.90
C SER A 319 -3.59 -19.38 4.39
N LEU A 320 -2.37 -19.88 4.61
CA LEU A 320 -1.98 -21.23 4.22
C LEU A 320 -2.73 -22.29 5.06
N PRO A 321 -3.13 -23.42 4.46
CA PRO A 321 -3.77 -24.51 5.21
C PRO A 321 -2.92 -24.99 6.39
N ASN A 322 -1.62 -25.20 6.13
CA ASN A 322 -0.58 -25.46 7.11
C ASN A 322 0.78 -24.95 6.57
N PRO A 323 1.33 -23.85 7.12
CA PRO A 323 2.62 -23.30 6.70
C PRO A 323 3.84 -24.03 7.31
N LEU A 324 3.61 -25.05 8.16
CA LEU A 324 4.65 -25.98 8.60
C LEU A 324 4.85 -27.13 7.62
N ASP A 325 3.88 -27.38 6.73
CA ASP A 325 4.06 -28.34 5.65
C ASP A 325 5.24 -27.87 4.76
N ASP A 326 6.06 -28.83 4.33
CA ASP A 326 7.31 -28.59 3.57
C ASP A 326 8.32 -27.66 4.27
N ASN A 327 8.19 -27.46 5.59
CA ASN A 327 9.04 -26.59 6.42
C ASN A 327 9.10 -25.14 5.94
N TRP A 328 8.02 -24.62 5.33
CA TRP A 328 8.04 -23.28 4.72
C TRP A 328 8.34 -22.17 5.73
N LEU A 329 7.67 -22.15 6.89
CA LEU A 329 7.98 -21.19 7.97
C LEU A 329 9.39 -21.37 8.52
N ASP A 330 9.83 -22.61 8.74
CA ASP A 330 11.15 -22.88 9.30
C ASP A 330 12.28 -22.44 8.36
N HIS A 331 12.06 -22.46 7.05
CA HIS A 331 13.00 -21.87 6.09
C HIS A 331 12.94 -20.35 6.07
N LEU A 332 11.78 -19.75 6.37
CA LEU A 332 11.57 -18.31 6.27
C LEU A 332 12.14 -17.55 7.47
N ILE A 333 11.91 -18.04 8.69
CA ILE A 333 12.31 -17.35 9.93
C ILE A 333 13.79 -16.95 9.98
N PRO A 334 14.75 -17.79 9.56
CA PRO A 334 16.17 -17.40 9.54
C PRO A 334 16.51 -16.18 8.68
N PHE A 335 15.64 -15.83 7.71
CA PHE A 335 15.83 -14.67 6.84
C PHE A 335 15.21 -13.38 7.39
N ILE A 336 14.34 -13.47 8.42
CA ILE A 336 13.81 -12.29 9.12
C ILE A 336 14.84 -11.83 10.16
N SER A 337 15.96 -11.28 9.69
CA SER A 337 17.13 -11.06 10.54
C SER A 337 17.13 -9.73 11.30
N SER A 338 16.34 -8.73 10.87
CA SER A 338 16.30 -7.44 11.57
C SER A 338 15.15 -7.37 12.57
N GLU A 339 15.38 -6.72 13.71
CA GLU A 339 14.33 -6.51 14.72
C GLU A 339 13.11 -5.82 14.13
N ASN A 340 13.30 -4.85 13.23
CA ASN A 340 12.19 -4.13 12.62
C ASN A 340 11.36 -5.03 11.70
N ASP A 341 12.01 -5.87 10.90
CA ASP A 341 11.30 -6.84 10.05
C ASP A 341 10.54 -7.85 10.92
N MET A 342 11.15 -8.31 12.01
CA MET A 342 10.50 -9.21 12.96
C MET A 342 9.29 -8.56 13.63
N ARG A 343 9.38 -7.29 14.06
CA ARG A 343 8.22 -6.52 14.58
C ARG A 343 7.11 -6.41 13.53
N ASN A 344 7.46 -6.06 12.29
CA ASN A 344 6.48 -5.94 11.21
C ASN A 344 5.81 -7.29 10.89
N TRP A 345 6.58 -8.37 10.89
CA TRP A 345 6.09 -9.74 10.72
C TRP A 345 5.11 -10.15 11.81
N THR A 346 5.51 -10.06 13.09
CA THR A 346 4.68 -10.52 14.22
C THR A 346 3.43 -9.65 14.39
N TRP A 347 3.56 -8.34 14.22
CA TRP A 347 2.43 -7.41 14.24
C TRP A 347 1.44 -7.72 13.13
N LYS A 348 1.90 -7.86 11.88
CA LYS A 348 0.99 -8.17 10.77
C LYS A 348 0.36 -9.54 10.95
N PHE A 349 1.10 -10.53 11.45
CA PHE A 349 0.54 -11.86 11.74
C PHE A 349 -0.62 -11.75 12.74
N SER A 350 -0.43 -11.01 13.84
CA SER A 350 -1.47 -10.74 14.83
C SER A 350 -2.69 -10.04 14.20
N TYR A 351 -2.44 -8.98 13.42
CA TYR A 351 -3.50 -8.26 12.70
C TYR A 351 -4.29 -9.19 11.77
N MET A 352 -3.61 -10.04 11.00
CA MET A 352 -4.30 -10.97 10.09
C MET A 352 -5.09 -12.03 10.85
N LEU A 353 -4.54 -12.55 11.96
CA LEU A 353 -5.25 -13.48 12.84
C LEU A 353 -6.51 -12.84 13.43
N SER A 354 -6.47 -11.54 13.75
CA SER A 354 -7.63 -10.79 14.26
C SER A 354 -8.74 -10.61 13.22
N GLN A 355 -8.43 -10.67 11.91
CA GLN A 355 -9.44 -10.62 10.85
C GLN A 355 -10.16 -11.95 10.63
N VAL A 356 -9.63 -13.05 11.20
CA VAL A 356 -10.22 -14.38 11.09
C VAL A 356 -11.32 -14.55 12.15
N SER A 357 -12.41 -15.26 11.83
CA SER A 357 -13.46 -15.57 12.82
C SER A 357 -12.93 -16.47 13.95
N GLU A 358 -13.50 -16.36 15.16
CA GLU A 358 -13.05 -17.12 16.33
C GLU A 358 -12.94 -18.65 16.07
N ASP A 359 -13.95 -19.26 15.43
CA ASP A 359 -13.93 -20.69 15.08
C ASP A 359 -12.74 -21.04 14.17
N ASN A 360 -12.43 -20.17 13.21
CA ASN A 360 -11.31 -20.37 12.30
C ASN A 360 -9.96 -20.11 13.00
N ARG A 361 -9.88 -19.19 13.98
CA ARG A 361 -8.67 -18.98 14.79
C ARG A 361 -8.36 -20.22 15.62
N LYS A 362 -9.37 -20.83 16.25
CA LYS A 362 -9.22 -22.14 16.92
C LYS A 362 -8.75 -23.21 15.94
N GLY A 363 -9.33 -23.25 14.74
CA GLY A 363 -8.89 -24.16 13.68
C GLY A 363 -7.42 -23.95 13.26
N ILE A 364 -6.94 -22.71 13.17
CA ILE A 364 -5.53 -22.38 12.89
C ILE A 364 -4.62 -22.86 14.03
N TRP A 365 -5.01 -22.61 15.27
CA TRP A 365 -4.30 -23.09 16.47
C TRP A 365 -4.12 -24.59 16.47
N ASP A 366 -5.24 -25.32 16.32
CA ASP A 366 -5.27 -26.78 16.36
C ASP A 366 -4.51 -27.41 15.19
N ARG A 367 -4.55 -26.79 13.98
CA ARG A 367 -3.87 -27.34 12.80
C ARG A 367 -2.37 -27.19 12.84
N TRP A 368 -1.85 -26.01 13.22
CA TRP A 368 -0.41 -25.75 13.07
C TRP A 368 0.17 -24.75 14.07
N LEU A 369 -0.57 -23.71 14.46
CA LEU A 369 0.03 -22.61 15.22
C LEU A 369 0.50 -23.03 16.62
N LYS A 370 -0.21 -23.96 17.28
CA LYS A 370 0.28 -24.55 18.54
C LYS A 370 1.64 -25.21 18.35
N ALA A 371 1.76 -26.07 17.33
CA ALA A 371 3.00 -26.79 17.03
C ALA A 371 4.13 -25.84 16.65
N TYR A 372 3.83 -24.78 15.88
CA TYR A 372 4.80 -23.73 15.58
C TYR A 372 5.31 -23.06 16.85
N CYS A 373 4.42 -22.56 17.70
CA CYS A 373 4.80 -21.87 18.93
C CYS A 373 5.63 -22.76 19.86
N THR A 374 5.28 -24.04 20.01
CA THR A 374 6.08 -25.00 20.78
C THR A 374 7.49 -25.19 20.17
N ARG A 375 7.59 -25.36 18.85
CA ARG A 375 8.90 -25.47 18.16
C ARG A 375 9.75 -24.22 18.33
N ARG A 376 9.12 -23.04 18.28
CA ARG A 376 9.83 -21.77 18.53
C ARG A 376 10.34 -21.70 19.96
N ALA A 377 9.56 -22.10 20.96
CA ALA A 377 10.01 -22.21 22.35
C ALA A 377 11.23 -23.14 22.50
N ASP A 378 11.25 -24.25 21.76
CA ASP A 378 12.38 -25.19 21.70
C ASP A 378 13.58 -24.68 20.88
N GLY A 379 13.51 -23.47 20.33
CA GLY A 379 14.59 -22.85 19.54
C GLY A 379 14.73 -23.39 18.11
N ILE A 380 13.65 -23.92 17.51
CA ILE A 380 13.62 -24.47 16.15
C ILE A 380 12.85 -23.51 15.23
N PRO A 381 13.40 -23.06 14.08
CA PRO A 381 14.67 -23.48 13.46
C PRO A 381 15.93 -22.81 14.05
N ILE A 382 15.77 -21.65 14.70
CA ILE A 382 16.83 -20.90 15.38
C ILE A 382 16.33 -20.44 16.75
N ALA A 383 17.21 -20.02 17.66
CA ALA A 383 16.79 -19.52 18.97
C ALA A 383 15.69 -18.44 18.85
N LEU A 384 14.67 -18.50 19.70
CA LEU A 384 13.60 -17.52 19.76
C LEU A 384 14.15 -16.20 20.30
N GLY A 385 14.19 -15.17 19.46
CA GLY A 385 14.72 -13.85 19.83
C GLY A 385 13.70 -13.01 20.58
N ASP A 386 14.17 -12.03 21.35
CA ASP A 386 13.32 -11.26 22.28
C ASP A 386 12.16 -10.53 21.58
N VAL A 387 12.44 -9.94 20.42
CA VAL A 387 11.44 -9.24 19.60
C VAL A 387 10.39 -10.20 19.02
N GLU A 388 10.81 -11.40 18.63
CA GLU A 388 9.90 -12.43 18.15
C GLU A 388 9.03 -12.94 19.30
N ALA A 389 9.62 -13.25 20.46
CA ALA A 389 8.92 -13.70 21.66
C ALA A 389 7.85 -12.68 22.10
N ALA A 390 8.21 -11.40 22.22
CA ALA A 390 7.28 -10.33 22.56
C ALA A 390 6.11 -10.25 21.55
N GLY A 391 6.41 -10.30 20.25
CA GLY A 391 5.38 -10.30 19.21
C GLY A 391 4.48 -11.54 19.23
N MET A 392 5.03 -12.72 19.53
CA MET A 392 4.26 -13.97 19.67
C MET A 392 3.37 -13.96 20.91
N ILE A 393 3.80 -13.32 22.00
CA ILE A 393 2.95 -13.12 23.18
C ILE A 393 1.73 -12.25 22.84
N GLU A 394 1.89 -11.24 21.99
CA GLU A 394 0.76 -10.42 21.54
C GLU A 394 -0.33 -11.24 20.81
N TRP A 395 0.03 -12.35 20.15
CA TRP A 395 -0.93 -13.21 19.45
C TRP A 395 -1.94 -13.87 20.40
N ILE A 396 -1.61 -14.02 21.68
CA ILE A 396 -2.44 -14.71 22.68
C ILE A 396 -3.80 -14.04 22.84
N LEU A 397 -3.87 -12.70 22.72
CA LEU A 397 -5.15 -11.97 22.81
C LEU A 397 -6.11 -12.37 21.68
N GLU A 398 -5.58 -12.69 20.50
CA GLU A 398 -6.39 -13.13 19.36
C GLU A 398 -6.85 -14.59 19.50
N LEU A 399 -6.20 -15.36 20.37
CA LEU A 399 -6.43 -16.78 20.60
C LEU A 399 -7.39 -17.06 21.77
N ARG A 400 -8.32 -16.14 22.06
CA ARG A 400 -9.36 -16.29 23.10
C ARG A 400 -10.01 -17.68 23.15
N PRO A 401 -10.41 -18.33 22.04
CA PRO A 401 -11.05 -19.66 22.08
C PRO A 401 -10.17 -20.79 22.65
N VAL A 402 -8.86 -20.58 22.72
CA VAL A 402 -7.85 -21.54 23.17
C VAL A 402 -6.86 -20.90 24.15
N PHE A 403 -7.30 -19.84 24.83
CA PHE A 403 -6.45 -18.94 25.62
C PHE A 403 -5.58 -19.68 26.65
N GLU A 404 -6.16 -20.62 27.40
CA GLU A 404 -5.44 -21.42 28.40
C GLU A 404 -4.25 -22.17 27.79
N GLN A 405 -4.47 -22.89 26.68
CA GLN A 405 -3.40 -23.60 25.97
C GLN A 405 -2.37 -22.64 25.37
N ALA A 406 -2.80 -21.45 24.92
CA ALA A 406 -1.89 -20.45 24.38
C ALA A 406 -0.98 -19.88 25.47
N VAL A 407 -1.50 -19.64 26.68
CA VAL A 407 -0.73 -19.25 27.86
C VAL A 407 0.27 -20.33 28.27
N GLU A 408 -0.15 -21.60 28.30
CA GLU A 408 0.76 -22.71 28.62
C GLU A 408 1.99 -22.74 27.71
N VAL A 409 1.79 -22.52 26.41
CA VAL A 409 2.91 -22.46 25.45
C VAL A 409 3.72 -21.19 25.66
N ALA A 410 3.08 -20.03 25.84
CA ALA A 410 3.78 -18.77 26.03
C ALA A 410 4.64 -18.75 27.31
N ALA A 411 4.23 -19.44 28.36
CA ALA A 411 5.02 -19.58 29.59
C ALA A 411 6.37 -20.29 29.38
N SER A 412 6.54 -21.00 28.27
CA SER A 412 7.80 -21.64 27.87
C SER A 412 8.73 -20.76 27.02
N PHE A 413 8.28 -19.57 26.62
CA PHE A 413 9.10 -18.60 25.90
C PHE A 413 10.21 -18.03 26.79
N PRO A 414 11.28 -17.43 26.21
CA PRO A 414 12.21 -16.66 27.00
C PRO A 414 11.48 -15.50 27.68
N LYS A 415 11.89 -15.20 28.91
CA LYS A 415 11.44 -14.01 29.65
C LYS A 415 12.09 -12.79 29.01
N VAL A 416 11.28 -11.88 28.50
CA VAL A 416 11.71 -10.72 27.70
C VAL A 416 11.06 -9.44 28.20
N GLU A 417 11.71 -8.31 27.96
CA GLU A 417 11.12 -7.00 28.27
C GLU A 417 9.84 -6.81 27.43
N PHE A 418 8.73 -6.46 28.07
CA PHE A 418 7.41 -6.43 27.45
C PHE A 418 6.64 -5.14 27.78
N ALA A 419 7.09 -4.06 27.13
CA ALA A 419 6.57 -2.72 27.35
C ALA A 419 5.25 -2.41 26.59
N SER A 420 4.23 -3.29 26.67
CA SER A 420 2.96 -3.10 25.95
C SER A 420 1.81 -2.67 26.87
N ARG A 421 1.60 -1.35 27.00
CA ARG A 421 0.47 -0.78 27.77
C ARG A 421 -0.88 -1.32 27.32
N HIS A 422 -1.06 -1.43 26.00
CA HIS A 422 -2.32 -1.88 25.41
C HIS A 422 -2.60 -3.34 25.79
N PHE A 423 -1.58 -4.19 25.82
CA PHE A 423 -1.74 -5.60 26.15
C PHE A 423 -2.30 -5.80 27.57
N TYR A 424 -1.69 -5.17 28.59
CA TYR A 424 -2.18 -5.26 29.98
C TYR A 424 -3.62 -4.76 30.13
N ARG A 425 -3.96 -3.69 29.41
CA ARG A 425 -5.33 -3.17 29.39
C ARG A 425 -6.30 -4.18 28.79
N HIS A 426 -5.98 -4.76 27.63
CA HIS A 426 -6.85 -5.73 26.95
C HIS A 426 -7.09 -7.00 27.79
N LEU A 427 -6.09 -7.48 28.53
CA LEU A 427 -6.28 -8.60 29.47
C LEU A 427 -7.41 -8.33 30.49
N LYS A 428 -7.57 -7.08 30.91
CA LYS A 428 -8.64 -6.67 31.83
C LYS A 428 -9.93 -6.33 31.09
N GLU A 429 -9.88 -5.39 30.13
CA GLU A 429 -11.07 -4.80 29.50
C GLU A 429 -11.85 -5.82 28.66
N ASP A 430 -11.17 -6.76 28.02
CA ASP A 430 -11.83 -7.80 27.25
C ASP A 430 -12.25 -8.99 28.14
N GLY A 431 -12.00 -8.92 29.45
CA GLY A 431 -12.42 -9.93 30.43
C GLY A 431 -11.61 -11.22 30.40
N PHE A 432 -10.31 -11.18 30.06
CA PHE A 432 -9.45 -12.36 30.22
C PHE A 432 -9.20 -12.63 31.71
N SER A 433 -8.96 -11.58 32.51
CA SER A 433 -8.76 -11.69 33.96
C SER A 433 -9.99 -12.21 34.72
N SER A 434 -11.20 -12.12 34.14
CA SER A 434 -12.43 -12.66 34.74
C SER A 434 -12.81 -14.03 34.22
N ASN A 435 -12.70 -14.28 32.91
CA ASN A 435 -13.08 -15.57 32.33
C ASN A 435 -11.97 -16.62 32.41
N TYR A 436 -10.71 -16.18 32.53
CA TYR A 436 -9.51 -17.02 32.54
C TYR A 436 -8.51 -16.51 33.60
N ALA A 437 -8.99 -16.34 34.84
CA ALA A 437 -8.21 -15.68 35.89
C ALA A 437 -6.85 -16.35 36.14
N HIS A 438 -6.80 -17.67 36.29
CA HIS A 438 -5.55 -18.39 36.55
C HIS A 438 -4.56 -18.39 35.36
N PRO A 439 -4.99 -18.68 34.10
CA PRO A 439 -4.12 -18.49 32.94
C PRO A 439 -3.64 -17.03 32.80
N THR A 440 -4.50 -16.05 33.04
CA THR A 440 -4.10 -14.63 32.97
C THR A 440 -3.05 -14.29 34.02
N ALA A 441 -3.19 -14.80 35.24
CA ALA A 441 -2.19 -14.61 36.30
C ALA A 441 -0.84 -15.25 35.95
N THR A 442 -0.87 -16.46 35.35
CA THR A 442 0.34 -17.17 34.91
C THR A 442 1.09 -16.39 33.83
N LEU A 443 0.36 -15.93 32.80
CA LEU A 443 0.93 -15.08 31.76
C LEU A 443 1.48 -13.77 32.33
N PHE A 444 0.72 -13.14 33.23
CA PHE A 444 1.14 -11.89 33.84
C PHE A 444 2.42 -12.04 34.66
N LEU A 445 2.54 -13.11 35.46
CA LEU A 445 3.76 -13.40 36.21
C LEU A 445 4.95 -13.62 35.28
N HIS A 446 4.75 -14.39 34.20
CA HIS A 446 5.79 -14.62 33.20
C HIS A 446 6.31 -13.31 32.58
N LEU A 447 5.40 -12.38 32.27
CA LEU A 447 5.74 -11.06 31.72
C LEU A 447 6.51 -10.19 32.72
N LEU A 448 6.07 -10.13 33.97
CA LEU A 448 6.74 -9.33 35.01
C LEU A 448 8.18 -9.81 35.23
N GLN A 449 8.41 -11.11 35.21
CA GLN A 449 9.74 -11.71 35.38
C GLN A 449 10.69 -11.47 34.19
N GLY A 450 10.19 -10.98 33.06
CA GLY A 450 11.00 -10.58 31.89
C GLY A 450 11.37 -9.10 31.88
N GLU A 451 10.73 -8.28 32.72
CA GLU A 451 11.02 -6.86 32.80
C GLU A 451 12.38 -6.57 33.47
N SER A 452 12.91 -5.40 33.20
CA SER A 452 14.09 -4.91 33.94
C SER A 452 13.69 -4.53 35.37
N HIS A 453 14.50 -4.92 36.36
CA HIS A 453 14.28 -4.59 37.77
C HIS A 453 15.29 -3.52 38.26
N PRO A 454 14.85 -2.30 38.66
CA PRO A 454 13.48 -1.77 38.55
C PRO A 454 13.11 -1.41 37.10
N LEU A 455 11.82 -1.18 36.85
CA LEU A 455 11.33 -0.78 35.52
C LEU A 455 12.10 0.42 34.99
N ALA A 456 12.42 0.38 33.71
CA ALA A 456 13.05 1.50 33.04
C ALA A 456 12.16 2.76 33.14
N PRO A 457 12.72 3.97 33.32
CA PRO A 457 11.93 5.19 33.55
C PRO A 457 10.85 5.45 32.49
N GLN A 458 11.12 5.10 31.23
CA GLN A 458 10.17 5.21 30.13
C GLN A 458 8.97 4.26 30.26
N ASN A 459 9.10 3.14 30.97
CA ASN A 459 8.07 2.10 31.15
C ASN A 459 7.28 2.27 32.45
N MET A 460 7.62 3.24 33.31
CA MET A 460 6.94 3.47 34.59
C MET A 460 5.43 3.76 34.45
N HIS A 461 5.01 4.23 33.28
CA HIS A 461 3.60 4.45 32.96
C HIS A 461 2.77 3.15 32.89
N LEU A 462 3.41 1.97 32.81
CA LEU A 462 2.76 0.66 32.78
C LEU A 462 2.21 0.24 34.15
N CYS A 463 2.82 0.71 35.25
CA CYS A 463 2.42 0.34 36.61
C CYS A 463 0.92 0.53 36.85
N GLY A 464 0.30 1.58 36.28
CA GLY A 464 -1.14 1.81 36.42
C GLY A 464 -1.99 0.66 35.88
N GLU A 465 -1.70 0.19 34.66
CA GLU A 465 -2.44 -0.91 34.03
C GLU A 465 -2.13 -2.26 34.71
N MET A 466 -0.87 -2.49 35.10
CA MET A 466 -0.42 -3.69 35.81
C MET A 466 -1.11 -3.84 37.18
N ILE A 467 -1.20 -2.76 37.96
CA ILE A 467 -1.88 -2.74 39.25
C ILE A 467 -3.40 -2.96 39.08
N ASP A 468 -3.98 -2.39 38.03
CA ASP A 468 -5.39 -2.58 37.73
C ASP A 468 -5.71 -4.01 37.29
N LEU A 469 -4.81 -4.66 36.56
CA LEU A 469 -4.90 -6.08 36.22
C LEU A 469 -4.80 -6.95 37.48
N LEU A 470 -3.82 -6.68 38.37
CA LEU A 470 -3.69 -7.38 39.65
C LEU A 470 -4.97 -7.31 40.49
N LYS A 471 -5.58 -6.12 40.62
CA LYS A 471 -6.87 -5.95 41.33
C LYS A 471 -7.98 -6.79 40.69
N SER A 472 -8.02 -6.83 39.35
CA SER A 472 -9.00 -7.63 38.63
C SER A 472 -8.80 -9.13 38.91
N LEU A 473 -7.56 -9.62 38.89
CA LEU A 473 -7.24 -11.02 39.20
C LEU A 473 -7.62 -11.40 40.64
N ARG A 474 -7.33 -10.54 41.61
CA ARG A 474 -7.77 -10.71 43.01
C ARG A 474 -9.30 -10.89 43.10
N ASN A 475 -10.04 -10.00 42.44
CA ASN A 475 -11.51 -10.02 42.50
C ASN A 475 -12.12 -11.25 41.80
N ASN A 476 -11.36 -11.93 40.94
CA ASN A 476 -11.80 -13.13 40.22
C ASN A 476 -11.21 -14.43 40.80
N GLY A 477 -10.70 -14.41 42.04
CA GLY A 477 -10.41 -15.62 42.82
C GLY A 477 -9.12 -16.34 42.47
N VAL A 478 -8.09 -15.64 41.98
CA VAL A 478 -6.74 -16.20 41.85
C VAL A 478 -6.18 -16.56 43.24
N GLU A 479 -5.47 -17.68 43.33
CA GLU A 479 -4.90 -18.20 44.59
C GLU A 479 -3.95 -17.20 45.26
N LYS A 480 -3.98 -17.15 46.61
CA LYS A 480 -3.18 -16.21 47.41
C LYS A 480 -1.68 -16.28 47.09
N ASN A 481 -1.12 -17.49 46.99
CA ASN A 481 0.31 -17.67 46.66
C ASN A 481 0.71 -17.00 45.33
N MET A 482 -0.12 -17.13 44.30
CA MET A 482 0.13 -16.49 43.00
C MET A 482 -0.02 -14.97 43.10
N LEU A 483 -0.99 -14.47 43.87
CA LEU A 483 -1.14 -13.02 44.12
C LEU A 483 0.06 -12.46 44.89
N ASP A 484 0.61 -13.21 45.85
CA ASP A 484 1.79 -12.81 46.61
C ASP A 484 3.03 -12.72 45.70
N GLU A 485 3.23 -13.69 44.82
CA GLU A 485 4.30 -13.64 43.80
C GLU A 485 4.15 -12.42 42.89
N LEU A 486 2.96 -12.18 42.35
CA LEU A 486 2.69 -11.01 41.50
C LEU A 486 2.93 -9.68 42.24
N CYS A 487 2.52 -9.57 43.50
CA CYS A 487 2.76 -8.39 44.34
C CYS A 487 4.26 -8.13 44.53
N ASN A 488 5.03 -9.18 44.81
CA ASN A 488 6.48 -9.09 45.01
C ASN A 488 7.18 -8.63 43.73
N GLU A 489 6.89 -9.25 42.59
CA GLU A 489 7.47 -8.86 41.29
C GLU A 489 7.14 -7.40 40.96
N LEU A 490 5.89 -6.97 41.15
CA LEU A 490 5.50 -5.56 40.93
C LEU A 490 6.21 -4.59 41.88
N ALA A 491 6.46 -4.99 43.13
CA ALA A 491 7.20 -4.17 44.08
C ALA A 491 8.68 -4.04 43.67
N GLU A 492 9.31 -5.13 43.23
CA GLU A 492 10.70 -5.13 42.73
C GLU A 492 10.85 -4.27 41.46
N LEU A 493 9.83 -4.24 40.62
CA LEU A 493 9.74 -3.37 39.45
C LEU A 493 9.55 -1.88 39.79
N GLY A 494 9.28 -1.55 41.06
CA GLY A 494 9.07 -0.17 41.54
C GLY A 494 7.62 0.30 41.49
N CYS A 495 6.66 -0.58 41.19
CA CYS A 495 5.23 -0.28 41.25
C CYS A 495 4.71 -0.36 42.70
N ASN A 496 5.18 0.55 43.57
CA ASN A 496 4.97 0.53 45.03
C ASN A 496 3.50 0.47 45.50
N GLN A 497 2.54 0.77 44.63
CA GLN A 497 1.11 0.61 44.93
C GLN A 497 0.69 -0.86 45.10
N ALA A 498 1.50 -1.82 44.63
CA ALA A 498 1.27 -3.26 44.84
C ALA A 498 1.36 -3.64 46.32
N MET A 499 2.29 -3.04 47.07
CA MET A 499 2.47 -3.33 48.50
C MET A 499 1.25 -2.96 49.35
N GLY A 500 0.58 -1.85 49.04
CA GLY A 500 -0.66 -1.48 49.73
C GLY A 500 -1.83 -2.44 49.42
N LEU A 501 -1.81 -3.12 48.27
CA LEU A 501 -2.77 -4.18 47.96
C LEU A 501 -2.43 -5.48 48.71
N TRP A 502 -1.14 -5.78 48.87
CA TRP A 502 -0.65 -6.93 49.63
C TRP A 502 -1.04 -6.86 51.10
N GLU A 503 -0.86 -5.72 51.76
CA GLU A 503 -1.29 -5.49 53.15
C GLU A 503 -2.81 -5.73 53.33
N SER A 504 -3.62 -5.39 52.32
CA SER A 504 -5.07 -5.61 52.34
C SER A 504 -5.52 -7.04 52.03
N LEU A 505 -4.61 -7.94 51.62
CA LEU A 505 -4.89 -9.38 51.44
C LEU A 505 -4.81 -10.10 52.79
N ASP A 506 -3.85 -9.74 53.64
CA ASP A 506 -3.66 -10.32 54.97
C ASP A 506 -4.71 -9.91 56.00
N GLU A 507 -5.39 -8.77 55.81
CA GLU A 507 -6.49 -8.31 56.68
C GLU A 507 -7.85 -8.98 56.38
N SER A 508 -7.94 -9.82 55.34
CA SER A 508 -9.20 -10.43 54.88
C SER A 508 -9.38 -11.92 55.22
N GLU A 509 -8.46 -12.50 56.00
CA GLU A 509 -8.63 -13.78 56.74
C GLU A 509 -9.18 -13.52 58.15
#